data_AF-E3NEE4-F1
#
_entry.id   AF-E3NEE4-F1
#
_cell.length_a   1.000
_cell.length_b   1.000
_cell.length_c   1.000
_cell.angle_alpha   90.00
_cell.angle_beta   90.00
_cell.angle_gamma   90.00
#
_symmetry.space_group_name_H-M   'P 1'
#
loop_
_entity.id
_entity.type
_entity.pdbx_description
1 polymer ?
#
loop_
_entity_poly.entity_id
_entity_poly.type
_entity_poly.pdbx_seq_one_letter_code
_entity_poly.pdbx_strand_id
1 'polypeptide(L)'
;MEPTFPLFRLPENAIVQVLQNMDPDWLLIISLISTKIKHIVTSLLLKAGDVEICISDMICLKVHIGRSLLALNFYNDSNDQNELLSVDITLPVDAFLPLESKTIQSSTPLNFSNWLNHIQSVFCYTNPLNLDFHRYCERFEIQSLKDAIGNVDVLYVTSGVTNVFTKEVLKFFNASNNLFLERNPFKETHQIQQILIQNYTIIGFHDVYSLDDMLLVNIIGLRWSKMV
;
A
#
# COMPACT_ATOMS: atom_id res chain seq x y z
N MET A 1 0.32 27.63 -28.81
CA MET A 1 -0.45 27.03 -27.70
C MET A 1 -1.40 26.04 -28.32
N GLU A 2 -1.28 24.76 -27.97
CA GLU A 2 -2.30 23.78 -28.35
C GLU A 2 -3.62 24.13 -27.65
N PRO A 3 -4.77 24.02 -28.32
CA PRO A 3 -6.06 24.28 -27.70
C PRO A 3 -6.29 23.28 -26.57
N THR A 4 -6.40 23.77 -25.34
CA THR A 4 -6.76 22.95 -24.18
C THR A 4 -8.26 22.68 -24.22
N PHE A 5 -8.66 21.40 -24.16
CA PHE A 5 -10.06 21.03 -24.10
C PHE A 5 -10.71 21.57 -22.82
N PRO A 6 -11.74 22.43 -22.90
CA PRO A 6 -12.29 23.09 -21.72
C PRO A 6 -13.31 22.18 -21.02
N LEU A 7 -12.85 21.07 -20.43
CA LEU A 7 -13.69 20.05 -19.80
C LEU A 7 -14.76 20.64 -18.87
N PHE A 8 -14.37 21.63 -18.05
CA PHE A 8 -15.27 22.25 -17.07
C PHE A 8 -16.26 23.28 -17.64
N ARG A 9 -16.21 23.57 -18.95
CA ARG A 9 -17.22 24.38 -19.64
C ARG A 9 -18.34 23.55 -20.25
N LEU A 10 -18.24 22.22 -20.21
CA LEU A 10 -19.26 21.33 -20.72
C LEU A 10 -20.43 21.20 -19.73
N PRO A 11 -21.64 20.87 -20.23
CA PRO A 11 -22.73 20.38 -19.39
C PRO A 11 -22.31 19.16 -18.55
N GLU A 12 -22.84 19.01 -17.34
CA GLU A 12 -22.40 17.96 -16.39
C GLU A 12 -22.53 16.53 -16.95
N ASN A 13 -23.58 16.25 -17.73
CA ASN A 13 -23.75 14.96 -18.39
C ASN A 13 -22.64 14.65 -19.41
N ALA A 14 -22.14 15.66 -20.13
CA ALA A 14 -21.01 15.50 -21.05
C ALA A 14 -19.69 15.32 -20.29
N ILE A 15 -19.50 16.00 -19.15
CA ILE A 15 -18.34 15.76 -18.26
C ILE A 15 -18.32 14.31 -17.79
N VAL A 16 -19.45 13.78 -17.30
CA VAL A 16 -19.57 12.39 -16.86
C VAL A 16 -19.17 11.42 -17.98
N GLN A 17 -19.67 11.63 -19.20
CA GLN A 17 -19.31 10.77 -20.35
C GLN A 17 -17.82 10.81 -20.67
N VAL A 18 -17.18 11.98 -20.59
CA VAL A 18 -15.73 12.10 -20.81
C VAL A 18 -14.96 11.34 -19.73
N LEU A 19 -15.30 11.56 -18.45
CA LEU A 19 -14.61 10.92 -17.33
C LEU A 19 -14.81 9.39 -17.32
N GLN A 20 -15.96 8.87 -17.74
CA GLN A 20 -16.19 7.42 -17.86
C GLN A 20 -15.25 6.71 -18.82
N ASN A 21 -14.66 7.44 -19.78
CA ASN A 21 -13.75 6.90 -20.78
C ASN A 21 -12.27 7.28 -20.50
N MET A 22 -11.98 7.88 -19.35
CA MET A 22 -10.61 8.23 -18.95
C MET A 22 -9.95 7.12 -18.15
N ASP A 23 -8.63 7.04 -18.26
CA ASP A 23 -7.82 6.14 -17.46
C ASP A 23 -7.85 6.53 -15.96
N PRO A 24 -7.72 5.55 -15.05
CA PRO A 24 -7.74 5.81 -13.61
C PRO A 24 -6.73 6.85 -13.13
N ASP A 25 -5.56 6.92 -13.76
CA ASP A 25 -4.50 7.89 -13.42
C ASP A 25 -5.00 9.32 -13.62
N TRP A 26 -5.67 9.58 -14.74
CA TRP A 26 -6.28 10.88 -15.04
C TRP A 26 -7.46 11.18 -14.13
N LEU A 27 -8.28 10.19 -13.80
CA LEU A 27 -9.37 10.34 -12.85
C LEU A 27 -8.87 10.74 -11.47
N LEU A 28 -7.77 10.13 -11.00
CA LEU A 28 -7.12 10.53 -9.76
C LEU A 28 -6.63 11.97 -9.85
N ILE A 29 -5.87 12.35 -10.88
CA ILE A 29 -5.34 13.72 -11.04
C ILE A 29 -6.48 14.74 -11.05
N ILE A 30 -7.53 14.50 -11.83
CA ILE A 30 -8.66 15.42 -11.97
C ILE A 30 -9.46 15.53 -10.67
N SER A 31 -9.59 14.45 -9.91
CA SER A 31 -10.27 14.45 -8.61
C SER A 31 -9.58 15.33 -7.55
N LEU A 32 -8.30 15.67 -7.72
CA LEU A 32 -7.56 16.56 -6.82
C LEU A 32 -7.83 18.04 -7.08
N ILE A 33 -8.43 18.40 -8.24
CA ILE A 33 -8.62 19.80 -8.65
C ILE A 33 -9.65 20.52 -7.77
N SER A 34 -10.75 19.84 -7.40
CA SER A 34 -11.78 20.42 -6.54
C SER A 34 -12.70 19.36 -5.94
N THR A 35 -13.38 19.70 -4.85
CA THR A 35 -14.40 18.85 -4.22
C THR A 35 -15.57 18.53 -5.15
N LYS A 36 -15.99 19.49 -5.99
CA LYS A 36 -17.05 19.27 -7.00
C LYS A 36 -16.64 18.16 -7.97
N ILE A 37 -15.42 18.23 -8.50
CA ILE A 37 -14.93 17.24 -9.46
C ILE A 37 -14.66 15.90 -8.79
N LYS A 38 -14.11 15.89 -7.57
CA LYS A 38 -14.01 14.68 -6.76
C LYS A 38 -15.36 13.97 -6.65
N HIS A 39 -16.43 14.69 -6.32
CA HIS A 39 -17.77 14.11 -6.24
C HIS A 39 -18.25 13.51 -7.57
N ILE A 40 -18.00 14.18 -8.70
CA ILE A 40 -18.34 13.63 -10.02
C ILE A 40 -17.56 12.34 -10.29
N VAL A 41 -16.25 12.32 -10.04
CA VAL A 41 -15.42 11.12 -10.24
C VAL A 41 -15.88 9.98 -9.34
N THR A 42 -16.13 10.24 -8.05
CA THR A 42 -16.66 9.24 -7.12
C THR A 42 -18.04 8.73 -7.54
N SER A 43 -18.89 9.56 -8.16
CA SER A 43 -20.21 9.14 -8.66
C SER A 43 -20.15 8.18 -9.85
N LEU A 44 -18.98 8.01 -10.47
CA LEU A 44 -18.76 6.97 -11.49
C LEU A 44 -18.77 5.57 -10.89
N LEU A 45 -18.65 5.45 -9.56
CA LEU A 45 -18.67 4.19 -8.82
C LEU A 45 -17.63 3.17 -9.33
N LEU A 46 -16.48 3.67 -9.79
CA LEU A 46 -15.34 2.83 -10.12
C LEU A 46 -14.79 2.22 -8.84
N LYS A 47 -14.83 0.89 -8.76
CA LYS A 47 -14.37 0.15 -7.57
C LYS A 47 -12.97 -0.40 -7.83
N ALA A 48 -12.05 -0.09 -6.92
CA ALA A 48 -10.82 -0.86 -6.82
C ALA A 48 -11.16 -2.28 -6.34
N GLY A 49 -10.58 -3.28 -7.00
CA GLY A 49 -10.68 -4.67 -6.59
C GLY A 49 -9.70 -5.02 -5.48
N ASP A 50 -8.51 -4.41 -5.51
CA ASP A 50 -7.45 -4.63 -4.53
C ASP A 50 -6.55 -3.41 -4.40
N VAL A 51 -6.00 -3.21 -3.20
CA VAL A 51 -5.04 -2.14 -2.90
C VAL A 51 -3.88 -2.72 -2.09
N GLU A 52 -2.70 -2.64 -2.68
CA GLU A 52 -1.44 -3.18 -2.16
C GLU A 52 -0.48 -2.03 -1.88
N ILE A 53 0.16 -2.06 -0.70
CA ILE A 53 1.18 -1.12 -0.29
C ILE A 53 2.49 -1.90 -0.12
N CYS A 54 3.51 -1.54 -0.89
CA CYS A 54 4.86 -2.07 -0.71
C CYS A 54 5.74 -1.00 -0.05
N ILE A 55 6.37 -1.34 1.08
CA ILE A 55 7.32 -0.50 1.79
C ILE A 55 8.74 -1.04 1.54
N SER A 56 9.58 -0.24 0.88
CA SER A 56 10.99 -0.52 0.62
C SER A 56 11.84 0.70 0.99
N ASP A 57 12.82 1.05 0.17
CA ASP A 57 13.41 2.38 0.10
C ASP A 57 12.40 3.49 -0.27
N MET A 58 11.21 3.15 -0.77
CA MET A 58 10.12 4.08 -1.03
C MET A 58 8.79 3.45 -0.59
N ILE A 59 7.69 4.22 -0.66
CA ILE A 59 6.35 3.65 -0.52
C ILE A 59 5.71 3.54 -1.90
N CYS A 60 5.38 2.33 -2.32
CA CYS A 60 4.64 2.07 -3.57
C CYS A 60 3.21 1.67 -3.23
N LEU A 61 2.24 2.39 -3.76
CA LEU A 61 0.81 2.09 -3.66
C LEU A 61 0.30 1.62 -5.01
N LYS A 62 -0.26 0.42 -5.06
CA LYS A 62 -0.86 -0.19 -6.24
C LYS A 62 -2.36 -0.35 -6.05
N VAL A 63 -3.14 0.16 -7.00
CA VAL A 63 -4.60 0.13 -6.98
C VAL A 63 -5.07 -0.57 -8.25
N HIS A 64 -5.72 -1.73 -8.08
CA HIS A 64 -6.23 -2.53 -9.18
C HIS A 64 -7.68 -2.14 -9.47
N ILE A 65 -7.96 -1.59 -10.65
CA ILE A 65 -9.30 -1.12 -11.03
C ILE A 65 -9.72 -1.85 -12.31
N GLY A 66 -10.53 -2.88 -12.17
CA GLY A 66 -10.90 -3.75 -13.29
C GLY A 66 -9.67 -4.44 -13.88
N ARG A 67 -9.25 -4.03 -15.09
CA ARG A 67 -8.04 -4.53 -15.77
C ARG A 67 -6.86 -3.55 -15.72
N SER A 68 -7.08 -2.37 -15.14
CA SER A 68 -6.08 -1.30 -15.06
C SER A 68 -5.36 -1.34 -13.72
N LEU A 69 -4.09 -0.97 -13.72
CA LEU A 69 -3.25 -0.82 -12.54
C LEU A 69 -2.81 0.64 -12.43
N LEU A 70 -3.24 1.30 -11.36
CA LEU A 70 -2.71 2.60 -10.95
C LEU A 70 -1.59 2.35 -9.94
N ALA A 71 -0.40 2.88 -10.21
CA ALA A 71 0.75 2.79 -9.31
C ALA A 71 1.22 4.19 -8.91
N LEU A 72 1.53 4.39 -7.64
CA LEU A 72 2.04 5.66 -7.10
C LEU A 72 3.23 5.39 -6.20
N ASN A 73 4.31 6.13 -6.41
CA ASN A 73 5.49 6.08 -5.56
C ASN A 73 5.59 7.35 -4.73
N PHE A 74 5.87 7.20 -3.45
CA PHE A 74 6.08 8.28 -2.49
C PHE A 74 7.46 8.13 -1.85
N TYR A 75 8.07 9.26 -1.47
CA TYR A 75 9.39 9.28 -0.82
C TYR A 75 10.49 8.61 -1.66
N ASN A 76 10.35 8.69 -2.99
CA ASN A 76 11.33 8.21 -3.96
C ASN A 76 12.45 9.26 -4.12
N ASP A 77 13.15 9.52 -3.03
CA ASP A 77 14.25 10.49 -2.97
C ASP A 77 15.53 9.82 -3.47
N SER A 78 15.57 9.43 -4.74
CA SER A 78 16.76 8.86 -5.38
C SER A 78 17.95 9.84 -5.47
N ASN A 79 17.78 11.08 -5.00
CA ASN A 79 18.75 12.17 -5.09
C ASN A 79 19.32 12.63 -3.74
N ASP A 80 18.84 12.11 -2.61
CA ASP A 80 19.35 12.57 -1.33
C ASP A 80 20.63 11.83 -0.95
N GLN A 81 21.72 12.59 -0.87
CA GLN A 81 23.05 12.20 -0.39
C GLN A 81 23.07 11.75 1.08
N ASN A 82 21.91 11.41 1.65
CA ASN A 82 21.70 11.05 3.04
C ASN A 82 20.88 9.76 3.13
N GLU A 83 21.48 8.63 2.74
CA GLU A 83 20.95 7.26 2.95
C GLU A 83 20.65 6.93 4.44
N LEU A 84 20.90 7.85 5.38
CA LEU A 84 20.83 7.66 6.82
C LEU A 84 19.69 8.44 7.52
N LEU A 85 18.91 9.25 6.82
CA LEU A 85 17.83 10.02 7.44
C LEU A 85 16.51 9.24 7.44
N SER A 86 15.92 9.09 8.63
CA SER A 86 14.56 8.59 8.81
C SER A 86 13.57 9.50 8.07
N VAL A 87 12.60 8.91 7.38
CA VAL A 87 11.56 9.65 6.65
C VAL A 87 10.35 9.86 7.55
N ASP A 88 9.95 11.12 7.68
CA ASP A 88 8.70 11.49 8.34
C ASP A 88 7.54 11.50 7.32
N ILE A 89 6.72 10.45 7.37
CA ILE A 89 5.58 10.28 6.46
C ILE A 89 4.39 11.22 6.78
N THR A 90 4.46 11.95 7.90
CA THR A 90 3.42 12.92 8.27
C THR A 90 3.56 14.23 7.49
N LEU A 91 4.75 14.47 6.92
CA LEU A 91 5.02 15.61 6.07
C LEU A 91 4.35 15.45 4.69
N PRO A 92 3.95 16.56 4.05
CA PRO A 92 3.43 16.53 2.69
C PRO A 92 4.42 15.91 1.70
N VAL A 93 3.89 15.16 0.76
CA VAL A 93 4.65 14.45 -0.27
C VAL A 93 3.90 14.50 -1.60
N ASP A 94 4.65 14.67 -2.69
CA ASP A 94 4.10 14.54 -4.03
C ASP A 94 4.07 13.06 -4.45
N ALA A 95 3.04 12.67 -5.19
CA ALA A 95 2.93 11.30 -5.70
C ALA A 95 3.56 11.19 -7.09
N PHE A 96 4.47 10.24 -7.29
CA PHE A 96 5.04 9.95 -8.60
C PHE A 96 4.29 8.80 -9.28
N LEU A 97 3.81 9.04 -10.51
CA LEU A 97 3.24 8.03 -11.40
C LEU A 97 4.37 7.41 -12.23
N PRO A 98 4.83 6.19 -11.93
CA PRO A 98 5.94 5.57 -12.65
C PRO A 98 5.58 5.23 -14.10
N LEU A 99 4.33 4.83 -14.36
CA LEU A 99 3.87 4.48 -15.72
C LEU A 99 3.85 5.70 -16.65
N GLU A 100 3.47 6.87 -16.11
CA GLU A 100 3.40 8.14 -16.84
C GLU A 100 4.68 8.97 -16.72
N SER A 101 5.66 8.51 -15.94
CA SER A 101 6.89 9.25 -15.60
C SER A 101 6.61 10.69 -15.13
N LYS A 102 5.57 10.87 -14.31
CA LYS A 102 5.03 12.18 -13.94
C LYS A 102 4.78 12.31 -12.45
N THR A 103 5.17 13.44 -11.88
CA THR A 103 4.83 13.80 -10.50
C THR A 103 3.50 14.56 -10.47
N ILE A 104 2.59 14.11 -9.62
CA ILE A 104 1.33 14.81 -9.33
C ILE A 104 1.62 15.89 -8.29
N GLN A 105 1.60 17.15 -8.72
CA GLN A 105 1.64 18.30 -7.83
C GLN A 105 0.22 18.67 -7.44
N SER A 106 -0.18 18.29 -6.23
CA SER A 106 -1.46 18.70 -5.66
C SER A 106 -1.40 20.16 -5.22
N SER A 107 -2.43 20.95 -5.54
CA SER A 107 -2.54 22.34 -5.04
C SER A 107 -2.69 22.43 -3.52
N THR A 108 -3.13 21.33 -2.90
CA THR A 108 -3.20 21.18 -1.45
C THR A 108 -2.12 20.21 -1.01
N PRO A 109 -1.23 20.57 -0.06
CA PRO A 109 -0.23 19.65 0.46
C PRO A 109 -0.89 18.43 1.11
N LEU A 110 -0.55 17.23 0.64
CA LEU A 110 -1.08 15.96 1.15
C LEU A 110 0.08 15.12 1.70
N ASN A 111 -0.07 14.61 2.92
CA ASN A 111 0.81 13.54 3.41
C ASN A 111 0.31 12.18 2.94
N PHE A 112 1.06 11.11 3.24
CA PHE A 112 0.72 9.77 2.76
C PHE A 112 -0.67 9.28 3.19
N SER A 113 -1.06 9.50 4.44
CA SER A 113 -2.40 9.10 4.92
C SER A 113 -3.51 9.84 4.18
N ASN A 114 -3.33 11.14 3.90
CA ASN A 114 -4.30 11.92 3.13
C ASN A 114 -4.41 11.42 1.68
N TRP A 115 -3.29 11.03 1.06
CA TRP A 115 -3.28 10.39 -0.25
C TRP A 115 -4.07 9.09 -0.26
N LEU A 116 -3.79 8.19 0.69
CA LEU A 116 -4.48 6.91 0.83
C LEU A 116 -5.99 7.09 0.99
N ASN A 117 -6.42 7.98 1.89
CA ASN A 117 -7.83 8.30 2.11
C ASN A 117 -8.51 8.87 0.86
N HIS A 118 -7.80 9.73 0.11
CA HIS A 118 -8.33 10.29 -1.12
C HIS A 118 -8.54 9.22 -2.19
N ILE A 119 -7.56 8.33 -2.37
CA ILE A 119 -7.62 7.23 -3.33
C ILE A 119 -8.74 6.24 -2.99
N GLN A 120 -8.86 5.83 -1.72
CA GLN A 120 -9.93 4.96 -1.25
C GLN A 120 -11.32 5.58 -1.50
N SER A 121 -11.46 6.89 -1.26
CA SER A 121 -12.69 7.63 -1.52
C SER A 121 -13.02 7.75 -3.02
N VAL A 122 -12.02 7.96 -3.87
CA VAL A 122 -12.21 8.11 -5.32
C VAL A 122 -12.57 6.78 -5.97
N PHE A 123 -11.93 5.68 -5.55
CA PHE A 123 -12.12 4.35 -6.13
C PHE A 123 -12.97 3.41 -5.27
N CYS A 124 -13.82 3.98 -4.41
CA CYS A 124 -14.80 3.27 -3.59
C CYS A 124 -14.25 2.01 -2.88
N TYR A 125 -13.02 2.07 -2.37
CA TYR A 125 -12.35 0.95 -1.73
C TYR A 125 -12.55 0.99 -0.22
N THR A 126 -13.16 -0.06 0.32
CA THR A 126 -13.45 -0.21 1.76
C THR A 126 -12.92 -1.51 2.35
N ASN A 127 -12.34 -2.37 1.53
CA ASN A 127 -11.75 -3.62 2.01
C ASN A 127 -10.44 -3.31 2.77
N PRO A 128 -9.97 -4.20 3.65
CA PRO A 128 -8.67 -3.99 4.27
C PRO A 128 -7.54 -4.09 3.24
N LEU A 129 -6.40 -3.49 3.56
CA LEU A 129 -5.26 -3.34 2.65
C LEU A 129 -4.32 -4.54 2.71
N ASN A 130 -3.57 -4.75 1.63
CA ASN A 130 -2.43 -5.67 1.62
C ASN A 130 -1.14 -4.86 1.84
N LEU A 131 -0.26 -5.34 2.73
CA LEU A 131 0.94 -4.63 3.12
C LEU A 131 2.17 -5.52 3.07
N ASP A 132 3.14 -5.11 2.26
CA ASP A 132 4.36 -5.85 2.01
C ASP A 132 5.58 -5.04 2.47
N PHE A 133 6.45 -5.66 3.27
CA PHE A 133 7.72 -5.08 3.71
C PHE A 133 8.90 -5.72 2.96
N HIS A 134 9.66 -4.86 2.30
CA HIS A 134 10.84 -5.18 1.49
C HIS A 134 12.11 -4.55 2.08
N ARG A 135 13.26 -4.91 1.51
CA ARG A 135 14.56 -4.35 1.91
C ARG A 135 14.52 -2.82 1.94
N TYR A 136 15.21 -2.23 2.92
CA TYR A 136 15.37 -0.79 3.14
C TYR A 136 14.14 -0.07 3.71
N CYS A 137 13.09 -0.80 4.09
CA CYS A 137 11.92 -0.25 4.76
C CYS A 137 12.21 0.37 6.14
N GLU A 138 13.37 0.06 6.74
CA GLU A 138 13.79 0.55 8.05
C GLU A 138 13.95 2.08 8.13
N ARG A 139 13.98 2.77 6.99
CA ARG A 139 13.99 4.24 6.95
C ARG A 139 12.68 4.87 7.43
N PHE A 140 11.59 4.11 7.46
CA PHE A 140 10.28 4.57 7.89
C PHE A 140 9.99 4.15 9.33
N GLU A 141 9.49 5.09 10.14
CA GLU A 141 9.05 4.77 11.49
C GLU A 141 7.78 3.89 11.45
N ILE A 142 7.86 2.71 12.06
CA ILE A 142 6.79 1.70 12.02
C ILE A 142 5.49 2.17 12.67
N GLN A 143 5.57 3.00 13.73
CA GLN A 143 4.41 3.58 14.38
C GLN A 143 3.68 4.54 13.43
N SER A 144 4.42 5.41 12.75
CA SER A 144 3.82 6.33 11.77
C SER A 144 3.16 5.56 10.63
N LEU A 145 3.81 4.50 10.11
CA LEU A 145 3.20 3.62 9.10
C LEU A 145 1.90 3.00 9.60
N LYS A 146 1.89 2.52 10.85
CA LYS A 146 0.69 1.93 11.47
C LYS A 146 -0.44 2.96 11.59
N ASP A 147 -0.13 4.19 11.98
CA ASP A 147 -1.13 5.26 12.13
C ASP A 147 -1.68 5.72 10.78
N ALA A 148 -0.86 5.73 9.72
CA ALA A 148 -1.26 6.13 8.39
C ALA A 148 -2.06 5.06 7.64
N ILE A 149 -1.69 3.78 7.78
CA ILE A 149 -2.25 2.64 7.02
C ILE A 149 -3.42 1.99 7.78
N GLY A 150 -3.32 1.91 9.11
CA GLY A 150 -4.31 1.25 9.95
C GLY A 150 -4.16 -0.28 9.98
N ASN A 151 -5.30 -1.00 9.94
CA ASN A 151 -5.32 -2.47 9.95
C ASN A 151 -5.27 -3.02 8.52
N VAL A 152 -4.60 -4.15 8.36
CA VAL A 152 -4.34 -4.79 7.07
C VAL A 152 -4.90 -6.21 7.07
N ASP A 153 -5.34 -6.71 5.91
CA ASP A 153 -5.81 -8.10 5.79
C ASP A 153 -4.63 -9.05 5.62
N VAL A 154 -3.72 -8.68 4.71
CA VAL A 154 -2.53 -9.45 4.37
C VAL A 154 -1.30 -8.67 4.82
N LEU A 155 -0.44 -9.34 5.57
CA LEU A 155 0.88 -8.86 5.94
C LEU A 155 1.95 -9.80 5.37
N TYR A 156 2.83 -9.25 4.54
CA TYR A 156 3.95 -9.97 3.95
C TYR A 156 5.27 -9.32 4.36
N VAL A 157 6.24 -10.11 4.81
CA VAL A 157 7.58 -9.61 5.15
C VAL A 157 8.64 -10.46 4.45
N THR A 158 9.41 -9.82 3.57
CA THR A 158 10.52 -10.48 2.86
C THR A 158 11.71 -10.75 3.77
N SER A 159 12.53 -11.69 3.34
CA SER A 159 13.83 -12.04 3.92
C SER A 159 14.84 -10.88 3.83
N GLY A 160 14.58 -9.88 2.98
CA GLY A 160 15.39 -8.67 2.84
C GLY A 160 15.29 -7.68 4.01
N VAL A 161 14.23 -7.77 4.83
CA VAL A 161 14.01 -6.92 6.00
C VAL A 161 14.84 -7.42 7.17
N THR A 162 15.37 -6.54 8.01
CA THR A 162 16.13 -6.97 9.21
C THR A 162 15.25 -7.70 10.23
N ASN A 163 15.84 -8.63 10.98
CA ASN A 163 15.11 -9.34 12.05
C ASN A 163 14.61 -8.41 13.15
N VAL A 164 15.33 -7.31 13.43
CA VAL A 164 14.91 -6.31 14.41
C VAL A 164 13.63 -5.63 13.95
N PHE A 165 13.62 -5.09 12.73
CA PHE A 165 12.45 -4.40 12.19
C PHE A 165 11.27 -5.35 11.94
N THR A 166 11.52 -6.59 11.50
CA THR A 166 10.47 -7.62 11.34
C THR A 166 9.71 -7.85 12.65
N LYS A 167 10.40 -7.87 13.79
CA LYS A 167 9.74 -8.02 15.10
C LYS A 167 8.86 -6.83 15.44
N GLU A 168 9.28 -5.62 15.07
CA GLU A 168 8.47 -4.42 15.26
C GLU A 168 7.23 -4.43 14.35
N VAL A 169 7.40 -4.80 13.07
CA VAL A 169 6.29 -5.00 12.12
C VAL A 169 5.25 -5.96 12.71
N LEU A 170 5.68 -7.13 13.18
CA LEU A 170 4.79 -8.13 13.80
C LEU A 170 4.10 -7.62 15.07
N LYS A 171 4.73 -6.73 15.83
CA LYS A 171 4.15 -6.12 17.02
C LYS A 171 3.07 -5.09 16.67
N PHE A 172 3.31 -4.23 15.69
CA PHE A 172 2.40 -3.14 15.31
C PHE A 172 1.27 -3.60 14.36
N PHE A 173 1.55 -4.57 13.48
CA PHE A 173 0.60 -5.15 12.53
C PHE A 173 0.17 -6.56 12.94
N ASN A 174 -0.19 -6.72 14.22
CA ASN A 174 -0.57 -8.02 14.80
C ASN A 174 -2.01 -8.48 14.49
N ALA A 175 -2.83 -7.62 13.87
CA ALA A 175 -4.26 -7.86 13.64
C ALA A 175 -4.58 -8.35 12.21
N SER A 176 -3.59 -8.77 11.44
CA SER A 176 -3.79 -9.28 10.09
C SER A 176 -4.46 -10.66 10.10
N ASN A 177 -5.26 -10.95 9.08
CA ASN A 177 -5.87 -12.26 8.90
C ASN A 177 -4.90 -13.23 8.22
N ASN A 178 -4.03 -12.72 7.35
CA ASN A 178 -3.09 -13.50 6.58
C ASN A 178 -1.67 -13.01 6.84
N LEU A 179 -0.77 -13.91 7.24
CA LEU A 179 0.62 -13.59 7.54
C LEU A 179 1.57 -14.43 6.68
N PHE A 180 2.49 -13.76 6.00
CA PHE A 180 3.52 -14.39 5.20
C PHE A 180 4.90 -13.90 5.64
N LEU A 181 5.72 -14.82 6.12
CA LEU A 181 7.08 -14.53 6.56
C LEU A 181 8.06 -15.34 5.73
N GLU A 182 8.95 -14.66 5.00
CA GLU A 182 9.99 -15.37 4.26
C GLU A 182 11.11 -15.91 5.16
N ARG A 183 11.36 -15.28 6.31
CA ARG A 183 12.40 -15.67 7.28
C ARG A 183 11.87 -15.61 8.70
N ASN A 184 12.28 -16.54 9.55
CA ASN A 184 12.00 -16.47 10.98
C ASN A 184 12.90 -15.38 11.65
N PRO A 185 12.32 -14.31 12.24
CA PRO A 185 13.12 -13.26 12.87
C PRO A 185 13.57 -13.60 14.29
N PHE A 186 13.08 -14.70 14.87
CA PHE A 186 13.35 -15.11 16.25
C PHE A 186 14.44 -16.18 16.32
N LYS A 187 15.34 -16.04 17.31
CA LYS A 187 16.33 -17.07 17.62
C LYS A 187 15.75 -18.17 18.50
N GLU A 188 14.79 -17.80 19.34
CA GLU A 188 14.17 -18.69 20.31
C GLU A 188 12.85 -19.21 19.77
N THR A 189 12.69 -20.53 19.74
CA THR A 189 11.53 -21.21 19.17
C THR A 189 10.21 -20.76 19.79
N HIS A 190 10.17 -20.53 21.10
CA HIS A 190 8.93 -20.14 21.78
C HIS A 190 8.34 -18.80 21.29
N GLN A 191 9.17 -17.88 20.78
CA GLN A 191 8.71 -16.57 20.31
C GLN A 191 7.96 -16.70 18.98
N ILE A 192 8.46 -17.54 18.07
CA ILE A 192 7.75 -17.80 16.81
C ILE A 192 6.47 -18.60 17.09
N GLN A 193 6.51 -19.56 18.01
CA GLN A 193 5.34 -20.36 18.40
C GLN A 193 4.18 -19.49 18.92
N GLN A 194 4.47 -18.41 19.67
CA GLN A 194 3.43 -17.46 20.10
C GLN A 194 2.70 -16.78 18.95
N ILE A 195 3.34 -16.62 17.80
CA ILE A 195 2.72 -16.10 16.58
C ILE A 195 1.93 -17.20 15.89
N LEU A 196 2.50 -18.40 15.78
CA LEU A 196 1.86 -19.54 15.12
C LEU A 196 0.52 -19.97 15.76
N ILE A 197 0.40 -19.79 17.08
CA ILE A 197 -0.82 -20.11 17.83
C ILE A 197 -1.94 -19.07 17.61
N GLN A 198 -1.64 -17.90 17.01
CA GLN A 198 -2.66 -16.92 16.68
C GLN A 198 -3.59 -17.43 15.58
N ASN A 199 -4.86 -17.00 15.61
CA ASN A 199 -5.92 -17.47 14.72
C ASN A 199 -5.85 -16.82 13.33
N TYR A 200 -4.76 -17.03 12.60
CA TYR A 200 -4.65 -16.61 11.21
C TYR A 200 -5.57 -17.46 10.31
N THR A 201 -6.10 -16.85 9.25
CA THR A 201 -6.80 -17.59 8.19
C THR A 201 -5.79 -18.36 7.35
N ILE A 202 -4.74 -17.64 6.91
CA ILE A 202 -3.62 -18.22 6.17
C ILE A 202 -2.31 -17.79 6.83
N ILE A 203 -1.41 -18.75 7.02
CA ILE A 203 -0.01 -18.44 7.31
C ILE A 203 0.88 -19.07 6.24
N GLY A 204 1.91 -18.35 5.82
CA GLY A 204 2.84 -18.81 4.81
C GLY A 204 4.28 -18.55 5.20
N PHE A 205 5.15 -19.51 4.83
CA PHE A 205 6.54 -19.52 5.20
C PHE A 205 7.44 -19.93 4.03
N HIS A 206 8.61 -19.30 3.94
CA HIS A 206 9.63 -19.63 2.94
C HIS A 206 10.95 -20.13 3.54
N ASP A 207 11.05 -20.20 4.88
CA ASP A 207 12.24 -20.69 5.61
C ASP A 207 12.04 -22.11 6.16
N VAL A 208 13.07 -22.67 6.80
CA VAL A 208 13.02 -23.97 7.46
C VAL A 208 12.36 -23.82 8.84
N TYR A 209 11.19 -24.45 9.01
CA TYR A 209 10.50 -24.56 10.29
C TYR A 209 10.52 -26.01 10.77
N SER A 210 10.62 -26.22 12.09
CA SER A 210 10.55 -27.58 12.64
C SER A 210 9.13 -28.12 12.53
N LEU A 211 8.98 -29.44 12.37
CA LEU A 211 7.66 -30.07 12.30
C LEU A 211 6.81 -29.75 13.54
N ASP A 212 7.44 -29.70 14.72
CA ASP A 212 6.77 -29.38 15.98
C ASP A 212 6.19 -27.96 15.98
N ASP A 213 6.90 -27.00 15.39
CA ASP A 213 6.38 -25.63 15.24
C ASP A 213 5.15 -25.61 14.33
N MET A 214 5.14 -26.43 13.28
CA MET A 214 4.02 -26.47 12.33
C MET A 214 2.76 -27.09 12.93
N LEU A 215 2.91 -28.03 13.87
CA LEU A 215 1.78 -28.66 14.55
C LEU A 215 1.04 -27.72 15.51
N LEU A 216 1.64 -26.58 15.86
CA LEU A 216 1.03 -25.56 16.74
C LEU A 216 0.10 -24.59 16.00
N VAL A 217 0.09 -24.66 14.67
CA VAL A 217 -0.59 -23.69 13.81
C VAL A 217 -2.09 -23.99 13.76
N ASN A 218 -2.92 -23.06 14.26
CA ASN A 218 -4.38 -23.18 14.23
C ASN A 218 -4.98 -22.31 13.11
N ILE A 219 -4.91 -22.79 11.87
CA ILE A 219 -5.28 -22.02 10.68
C ILE A 219 -6.23 -22.80 9.74
N ILE A 220 -6.84 -22.08 8.80
CA ILE A 220 -7.70 -22.65 7.76
C ILE A 220 -6.88 -23.16 6.56
N GLY A 221 -5.82 -22.44 6.17
CA GLY A 221 -5.00 -22.81 5.01
C GLY A 221 -3.51 -22.53 5.21
N LEU A 222 -2.66 -23.49 4.83
CA LEU A 222 -1.21 -23.40 4.94
C LEU A 222 -0.58 -23.31 3.55
N ARG A 223 0.29 -22.31 3.30
CA ARG A 223 0.99 -22.15 2.00
C ARG A 223 2.49 -22.24 2.16
N TRP A 224 3.11 -23.15 1.40
CA TRP A 224 4.55 -23.35 1.38
C TRP A 224 5.06 -23.06 -0.02
N SER A 225 6.23 -22.47 -0.14
CA SER A 225 6.97 -22.51 -1.39
C SER A 225 8.41 -22.89 -1.14
N LYS A 226 8.97 -23.62 -2.09
CA LYS A 226 10.33 -24.15 -2.02
C LYS A 226 11.28 -23.04 -2.46
N MET A 227 12.32 -22.75 -1.67
CA MET A 227 13.47 -22.00 -2.17
C MET A 227 14.06 -22.75 -3.38
N VAL A 228 14.13 -22.08 -4.53
CA VAL A 228 14.89 -22.53 -5.71
C VAL A 228 16.24 -21.85 -5.69
#